data_AF-A0A6P7FNP9-F1
#
_entry.id   AF-A0A6P7FNP9-F1
#
_cell.length_a   1.000
_cell.length_b   1.000
_cell.length_c   1.000
_cell.angle_alpha   90.00
_cell.angle_beta   90.00
_cell.angle_gamma   90.00
#
_symmetry.space_group_name_H-M   'P 1'
#
loop_
_entity.id
_entity.type
_entity.pdbx_description
1 polymer ?
#
loop_
_entity_poly.entity_id
_entity_poly.type
_entity_poly.pdbx_seq_one_letter_code
_entity_poly.pdbx_strand_id
1 'polypeptide(L)'
;MAKLVILLACVAVFNAVSALDCYTCTDDACKKDVKEMQKVSCGKPADQNQESVCQKVTYKGKDGKEHIERKCAYAPKNREAQCPASINKADVTDLKCPSCKADLCNSATTINFSLTAFAAVVFAIVGQKFLL
;
A
#
# COMPACT_ATOMS: atom_id res chain seq x y z
N MET A 1 -42.52 -5.40 16.54
CA MET A 1 -41.58 -4.33 16.91
C MET A 1 -40.12 -4.79 17.10
N ALA A 2 -39.82 -6.11 17.06
CA ALA A 2 -38.45 -6.62 17.15
C ALA A 2 -37.59 -6.45 15.86
N LYS A 3 -38.22 -6.24 14.69
CA LYS A 3 -37.53 -6.16 13.40
C LYS A 3 -36.82 -4.82 13.14
N LEU A 4 -37.23 -3.76 13.84
CA LEU A 4 -36.68 -2.40 13.68
C LEU A 4 -35.43 -2.15 14.54
N VAL A 5 -35.29 -2.92 15.64
CA VAL A 5 -34.14 -2.83 16.55
C VAL A 5 -32.90 -3.50 15.94
N ILE A 6 -33.09 -4.57 15.15
CA ILE A 6 -31.98 -5.26 14.46
C ILE A 6 -31.39 -4.39 13.34
N LEU A 7 -32.20 -3.54 12.69
CA LEU A 7 -31.74 -2.67 11.62
C LEU A 7 -30.86 -1.51 12.11
N LEU A 8 -31.09 -0.99 13.34
CA LEU A 8 -30.25 0.06 13.93
C LEU A 8 -28.90 -0.46 14.46
N ALA A 9 -28.80 -1.74 14.78
CA ALA A 9 -27.54 -2.35 15.26
C ALA A 9 -26.49 -2.51 14.15
N CYS A 10 -26.90 -2.55 12.87
CA CYS A 10 -25.97 -2.66 11.72
C CYS A 10 -25.40 -1.32 11.23
N VAL A 11 -25.90 -0.17 11.72
CA VAL A 11 -25.44 1.17 11.28
C VAL A 11 -24.38 1.76 12.21
N ALA A 12 -24.17 1.15 13.38
CA ALA A 12 -23.11 1.52 14.33
C ALA A 12 -21.76 0.84 14.03
N VAL A 13 -21.56 0.32 12.81
CA VAL A 13 -20.32 -0.32 12.40
C VAL A 13 -19.31 0.77 12.01
N PHE A 14 -18.61 1.24 13.04
CA PHE A 14 -17.22 1.69 13.03
C PHE A 14 -16.83 2.77 12.00
N ASN A 15 -16.82 4.03 12.44
CA ASN A 15 -15.84 5.02 11.96
C ASN A 15 -14.43 4.70 12.49
N ALA A 16 -13.98 3.45 12.36
CA ALA A 16 -12.58 3.12 12.58
C ALA A 16 -11.85 3.55 11.30
N VAL A 17 -11.43 4.82 11.26
CA VAL A 17 -10.43 5.26 10.29
C VAL A 17 -9.13 4.54 10.65
N SER A 18 -8.99 3.32 10.15
CA SER A 18 -7.76 2.55 10.33
C SER A 18 -6.64 3.32 9.65
N ALA A 19 -5.55 3.54 10.37
CA ALA A 19 -4.34 4.09 9.78
C ALA A 19 -3.79 3.05 8.79
N LEU A 20 -3.35 3.51 7.61
CA LEU A 20 -2.75 2.65 6.59
C LEU A 20 -1.51 1.96 7.15
N ASP A 21 -1.44 0.64 7.10
CA ASP A 21 -0.25 -0.12 7.51
C ASP A 21 0.68 -0.35 6.32
N CYS A 22 1.99 -0.18 6.50
CA CYS A 22 2.99 -0.43 5.46
C CYS A 22 4.18 -1.22 5.99
N TYR A 23 4.85 -1.96 5.10
CA TYR A 23 6.17 -2.52 5.43
C TYR A 23 7.22 -1.41 5.47
N THR A 24 8.14 -1.50 6.43
CA THR A 24 9.31 -0.63 6.54
C THR A 24 10.60 -1.44 6.59
N CYS A 25 11.57 -1.08 5.76
CA CYS A 25 12.88 -1.71 5.70
C CYS A 25 13.84 -0.88 4.83
N THR A 26 15.13 -1.18 4.96
CA THR A 26 16.20 -0.68 4.09
C THR A 26 17.14 -1.82 3.71
N ASP A 27 17.50 -1.88 2.43
CA ASP A 27 18.47 -2.79 1.83
C ASP A 27 18.34 -4.25 2.28
N ASP A 28 19.28 -4.76 3.06
CA ASP A 28 19.28 -6.18 3.45
C ASP A 28 18.05 -6.57 4.30
N ALA A 29 17.50 -5.63 5.07
CA ALA A 29 16.25 -5.86 5.78
C ALA A 29 15.06 -6.02 4.82
N CYS A 30 15.14 -5.48 3.61
CA CYS A 30 14.14 -5.62 2.55
C CYS A 30 14.26 -6.91 1.73
N LYS A 31 15.34 -7.69 1.92
CA LYS A 31 15.58 -8.98 1.26
C LYS A 31 15.06 -10.17 2.07
N LYS A 32 14.72 -9.95 3.34
CA LYS A 32 14.10 -10.96 4.20
C LYS A 32 12.72 -11.35 3.70
N ASP A 33 12.21 -12.48 4.18
CA ASP A 33 10.83 -12.86 3.96
C ASP A 33 9.87 -11.77 4.42
N VAL A 34 8.80 -11.54 3.64
CA VAL A 34 7.79 -10.49 3.93
C VAL A 34 7.18 -10.65 5.34
N LYS A 35 7.16 -11.88 5.86
CA LYS A 35 6.69 -12.19 7.22
C LYS A 35 7.59 -11.62 8.32
N GLU A 36 8.87 -11.40 8.02
CA GLU A 36 9.88 -10.89 8.95
C GLU A 36 10.08 -9.38 8.81
N MET A 37 9.52 -8.76 7.76
CA MET A 37 9.61 -7.31 7.57
C MET A 37 8.79 -6.59 8.63
N GLN A 38 9.36 -5.51 9.17
CA GLN A 38 8.67 -4.66 10.12
C GLN A 38 7.47 -3.99 9.45
N LYS A 39 6.37 -3.89 10.21
CA LYS A 39 5.15 -3.19 9.81
C LYS A 39 4.97 -1.96 10.68
N VAL A 40 4.49 -0.88 10.10
CA VAL A 40 4.20 0.36 10.81
C VAL A 40 2.88 0.94 10.32
N SER A 41 2.08 1.47 11.24
CA SER A 41 0.90 2.25 10.92
C SER A 41 1.32 3.67 10.54
N CYS A 42 0.95 4.11 9.34
CA CYS A 42 1.28 5.42 8.84
C CYS A 42 0.46 6.49 9.56
N GLY A 43 1.14 7.53 10.05
CA GLY A 43 0.49 8.70 10.64
C GLY A 43 -0.35 9.46 9.62
N LYS A 44 -1.20 10.37 10.10
CA LYS A 44 -1.97 11.29 9.25
C LYS A 44 -1.05 12.41 8.72
N PRO A 45 -1.20 12.85 7.47
CA PRO A 45 -0.45 13.99 6.95
C PRO A 45 -0.86 15.28 7.68
N ALA A 46 0.08 16.23 7.77
CA ALA A 46 -0.20 17.57 8.28
C ALA A 46 -1.04 18.40 7.28
N ASP A 47 -0.81 18.20 5.98
CA ASP A 47 -1.55 18.84 4.90
C ASP A 47 -2.81 18.02 4.53
N GLN A 48 -3.96 18.67 4.54
CA GLN A 48 -5.25 18.06 4.18
C GLN A 48 -5.35 17.69 2.70
N ASN A 49 -4.49 18.25 1.84
CA ASN A 49 -4.38 17.89 0.43
C ASN A 49 -3.48 16.68 0.18
N GLN A 50 -2.92 16.10 1.23
CA GLN A 50 -2.13 14.88 1.17
C GLN A 50 -2.90 13.69 1.75
N GLU A 51 -2.39 12.50 1.43
CA GLU A 51 -2.82 11.23 1.99
C GLU A 51 -1.59 10.36 2.26
N SER A 52 -1.69 9.50 3.26
CA SER A 52 -0.65 8.51 3.57
C SER A 52 -0.68 7.39 2.52
N VAL A 53 0.49 6.99 2.06
CA VAL A 53 0.67 5.91 1.09
C VAL A 53 1.82 5.00 1.51
N CYS A 54 1.77 3.73 1.11
CA CYS A 54 2.92 2.86 1.17
C CYS A 54 3.79 3.11 -0.07
N GLN A 55 5.06 3.40 0.13
CA GLN A 55 6.01 3.60 -0.96
C GLN A 55 7.07 2.50 -0.93
N LYS A 56 7.50 2.09 -2.12
CA LYS A 56 8.69 1.28 -2.34
C LYS A 56 9.64 2.07 -3.23
N VAL A 57 10.85 2.29 -2.77
CA VAL A 57 11.90 2.98 -3.52
C VAL A 57 12.96 1.96 -3.91
N THR A 58 13.29 1.89 -5.20
CA THR A 58 14.35 1.03 -5.73
C THR A 58 15.23 1.83 -6.66
N TYR A 59 16.54 1.68 -6.55
CA TYR A 59 17.50 2.32 -7.45
C TYR A 59 18.82 1.56 -7.46
N LYS A 60 19.66 1.80 -8.45
CA LYS A 60 21.03 1.29 -8.51
C LYS A 60 22.00 2.42 -8.20
N GLY A 61 22.86 2.24 -7.20
CA GLY A 61 23.89 3.22 -6.82
C GLY A 61 25.05 3.27 -7.82
N LYS A 62 25.95 4.26 -7.66
CA LYS A 62 27.19 4.37 -8.47
C LYS A 62 28.10 3.15 -8.36
N ASP A 63 28.05 2.44 -7.23
CA ASP A 63 28.77 1.20 -7.00
C ASP A 63 28.14 0.00 -7.73
N GLY A 64 27.04 0.23 -8.44
CA GLY A 64 26.29 -0.77 -9.18
C GLY A 64 25.41 -1.66 -8.29
N LYS A 65 25.28 -1.37 -7.00
CA LYS A 65 24.42 -2.14 -6.09
C LYS A 65 22.98 -1.68 -6.18
N GLU A 66 22.07 -2.65 -6.08
CA GLU A 66 20.64 -2.38 -5.96
C GLU A 66 20.30 -2.03 -4.52
N HIS A 67 19.64 -0.90 -4.34
CA HIS A 67 19.09 -0.42 -3.09
C HIS A 67 17.59 -0.53 -3.10
N ILE A 68 17.02 -0.93 -1.96
CA ILE A 68 15.58 -1.07 -1.77
C ILE A 68 15.20 -0.46 -0.44
N GLU A 69 14.21 0.43 -0.44
CA GLU A 69 13.62 0.99 0.76
C GLU A 69 12.11 0.85 0.68
N ARG A 70 11.47 0.45 1.79
CA ARG A 70 10.01 0.45 1.93
C ARG A 70 9.66 1.36 3.09
N LYS A 71 8.63 2.21 2.93
CA LYS A 71 8.22 3.15 3.98
C LYS A 71 6.80 3.67 3.80
N CYS A 72 6.28 4.31 4.84
CA CYS A 72 5.20 5.28 4.72
C CYS A 72 5.70 6.54 4.02
N ALA A 73 4.88 7.10 3.14
CA ALA A 73 5.11 8.40 2.53
C ALA A 73 3.80 9.20 2.49
N TYR A 74 3.89 10.48 2.13
CA TYR A 74 2.74 11.33 1.86
C TYR A 74 2.71 11.68 0.38
N ALA A 75 1.56 11.52 -0.24
CA ALA A 75 1.31 11.90 -1.63
C ALA A 75 0.20 12.96 -1.69
N PRO A 76 0.24 13.89 -2.65
CA PRO A 76 -0.94 14.70 -2.95
C PRO A 76 -2.11 13.80 -3.32
N LYS A 77 -3.32 14.18 -2.92
CA LYS A 77 -4.51 13.41 -3.24
C LYS A 77 -4.63 13.15 -4.74
N ASN A 78 -4.92 11.91 -5.10
CA ASN A 78 -5.04 11.43 -6.49
C ASN A 78 -3.75 11.52 -7.32
N ARG A 79 -2.59 11.61 -6.69
CA ARG A 79 -1.29 11.55 -7.36
C ARG A 79 -0.38 10.52 -6.70
N GLU A 80 0.67 10.11 -7.40
CA GLU A 80 1.70 9.25 -6.84
C GLU A 80 2.63 10.03 -5.89
N ALA A 81 3.19 9.33 -4.90
CA ALA A 81 4.24 9.91 -4.07
C ALA A 81 5.49 10.16 -4.91
N GLN A 82 6.11 11.32 -4.72
CA GLN A 82 7.39 11.61 -5.35
C GLN A 82 8.51 10.76 -4.74
N CYS A 83 9.53 10.45 -5.54
CA CYS A 83 10.76 9.89 -5.01
C CYS A 83 11.39 10.81 -3.95
N PRO A 84 12.04 10.26 -2.92
CA PRO A 84 12.73 11.06 -1.91
C PRO A 84 13.73 12.03 -2.53
N ALA A 85 13.66 13.31 -2.16
CA ALA A 85 14.57 14.35 -2.64
C ALA A 85 16.02 14.13 -2.20
N SER A 86 16.25 13.32 -1.17
CA SER A 86 17.58 12.91 -0.70
C SER A 86 18.33 12.03 -1.70
N ILE A 87 17.64 11.42 -2.67
CA ILE A 87 18.28 10.61 -3.71
C ILE A 87 18.66 11.52 -4.88
N ASN A 88 19.96 11.76 -5.05
CA ASN A 88 20.47 12.50 -6.18
C ASN A 88 20.34 11.67 -7.46
N LYS A 89 19.48 12.12 -8.39
CA LYS A 89 19.23 11.45 -9.67
C LYS A 89 20.47 11.36 -10.57
N ALA A 90 21.46 12.23 -10.38
CA ALA A 90 22.73 12.14 -11.11
C ALA A 90 23.61 10.97 -10.63
N ASP A 91 23.32 10.44 -9.44
CA ASP A 91 24.16 9.44 -8.76
C ASP A 91 23.55 8.03 -8.80
N VAL A 92 22.37 7.87 -9.42
CA VAL A 92 21.64 6.60 -9.44
C VAL A 92 21.07 6.29 -10.82
N THR A 93 20.91 5.00 -11.13
CA THR A 93 20.14 4.54 -12.29
C THR A 93 18.90 3.77 -11.86
N ASP A 94 17.94 3.61 -12.78
CA ASP A 94 16.74 2.77 -12.59
C ASP A 94 15.88 3.15 -11.36
N LEU A 95 15.87 4.44 -10.99
CA LEU A 95 15.09 4.94 -9.87
C LEU A 95 13.59 4.73 -10.11
N LYS A 96 12.94 3.94 -9.25
CA LYS A 96 11.50 3.71 -9.24
C LYS A 96 10.97 3.92 -7.83
N CYS A 97 9.86 4.64 -7.71
CA CYS A 97 9.24 4.94 -6.41
C CYS A 97 7.72 4.70 -6.40
N PRO A 98 7.24 3.52 -6.84
CA PRO A 98 5.80 3.26 -6.87
C PRO A 98 5.19 3.37 -5.48
N SER A 99 3.95 3.86 -5.45
CA SER A 99 3.16 4.02 -4.23
C SER A 99 1.79 3.38 -4.35
N CYS A 100 1.24 2.93 -3.23
CA CYS A 100 -0.07 2.30 -3.17
C CYS A 100 -0.77 2.63 -1.84
N LYS A 101 -2.09 2.42 -1.79
CA LYS A 101 -2.98 2.94 -0.73
C LYS A 101 -3.75 1.85 0.04
N ALA A 102 -3.32 0.60 -0.11
CA ALA A 102 -3.91 -0.53 0.60
C ALA A 102 -2.93 -1.05 1.64
N ASP A 103 -3.43 -1.64 2.72
CA ASP A 103 -2.55 -2.14 3.78
C ASP A 103 -1.52 -3.12 3.21
N LEU A 104 -0.27 -2.89 3.59
CA LEU A 104 0.87 -3.77 3.31
C LEU A 104 1.14 -3.99 1.80
N CYS A 105 0.60 -3.13 0.94
CA CYS A 105 0.67 -3.25 -0.52
C CYS A 105 2.08 -3.08 -1.10
N ASN A 106 3.00 -2.47 -0.34
CA ASN A 106 4.40 -2.32 -0.72
C ASN A 106 5.26 -3.59 -0.49
N SER A 107 4.64 -4.72 -0.14
CA SER A 107 5.31 -6.03 -0.07
C SER A 107 5.89 -6.47 -1.42
N ALA A 108 5.15 -6.25 -2.50
CA ALA A 108 5.45 -6.81 -3.80
C ALA A 108 6.82 -6.36 -4.37
N THR A 109 7.49 -7.26 -5.10
CA THR A 109 8.70 -6.93 -5.85
C THR A 109 8.39 -5.90 -6.95
N THR A 110 7.17 -5.95 -7.49
CA THR A 110 6.59 -5.01 -8.46
C THR A 110 5.13 -4.77 -8.09
N ILE A 111 4.74 -3.51 -7.88
CA ILE A 111 3.35 -3.17 -7.55
C ILE A 111 2.54 -3.19 -8.86
N ASN A 112 2.15 -4.38 -9.32
CA ASN A 112 1.20 -4.53 -10.42
C ASN A 112 -0.20 -4.67 -9.80
N PHE A 113 -1.02 -3.63 -9.93
CA PHE A 113 -2.46 -3.73 -9.66
C PHE A 113 -3.10 -4.63 -10.73
N SER A 114 -3.16 -5.93 -10.48
CA SER A 114 -3.82 -6.86 -11.42
C SER A 114 -5.33 -6.88 -11.16
N LEU A 115 -6.09 -6.31 -12.11
CA LEU A 115 -7.56 -6.37 -12.19
C LEU A 115 -8.13 -7.81 -12.13
N THR A 116 -7.31 -8.83 -12.36
CA THR A 116 -7.71 -10.24 -12.34
C THR A 116 -8.18 -10.72 -10.96
N ALA A 117 -7.65 -10.17 -9.87
CA ALA A 117 -8.07 -10.56 -8.51
C ALA A 117 -9.52 -10.14 -8.21
N PHE A 118 -9.95 -8.99 -8.75
CA PHE A 118 -11.34 -8.53 -8.62
C PHE A 118 -12.32 -9.34 -9.46
N ALA A 119 -11.91 -9.74 -10.68
CA ALA A 119 -12.74 -10.56 -11.55
C ALA A 119 -13.06 -11.94 -10.95
N ALA A 120 -12.10 -12.57 -10.27
CA ALA A 120 -12.28 -13.88 -9.64
C ALA A 120 -13.37 -13.88 -8.54
N VAL A 121 -13.45 -12.81 -7.75
CA VAL A 121 -14.47 -12.67 -6.70
C VAL A 121 -15.87 -12.47 -7.29
N VAL A 122 -15.99 -11.66 -8.34
CA VAL A 122 -17.27 -11.43 -9.02
C VAL A 122 -17.77 -12.72 -9.70
N PHE A 123 -16.88 -13.47 -10.36
CA PHE A 123 -17.25 -14.75 -10.97
C PHE A 123 -17.61 -15.83 -9.94
N ALA A 124 -17.00 -15.86 -8.76
CA ALA A 124 -17.39 -16.80 -7.70
C ALA A 124 -18.81 -16.52 -7.17
N ILE A 125 -19.14 -15.24 -6.94
CA ILE A 125 -20.44 -14.83 -6.40
C ILE A 125 -21.57 -14.98 -7.44
N VAL A 126 -21.31 -14.61 -8.70
CA VAL A 126 -22.30 -14.74 -9.78
C VAL A 126 -22.39 -16.18 -10.29
N GLY A 127 -21.26 -16.88 -10.38
CA GLY A 127 -21.22 -18.29 -10.79
C GLY A 127 -21.98 -19.21 -9.85
N GLN A 128 -21.91 -19.00 -8.53
CA GLN A 128 -22.73 -19.75 -7.58
C GLN A 128 -24.24 -19.54 -7.76
N LYS A 129 -24.68 -18.41 -8.33
CA LYS A 129 -26.10 -18.13 -8.60
C LYS A 129 -26.62 -18.72 -9.91
N PHE A 130 -25.73 -19.13 -10.83
CA PHE A 130 -26.11 -19.66 -12.13
C PHE A 130 -25.78 -21.16 -12.32
N LEU A 131 -25.02 -21.76 -11.39
CA LEU A 131 -24.68 -23.20 -11.37
C LEU A 131 -25.37 -24.00 -10.25
N LEU A 132 -26.27 -23.37 -9.48
CA LEU A 132 -27.19 -24.01 -8.53
C LEU A 132 -28.64 -23.75 -8.93
#